data_AF-A0A9D8RX59-F1
#
_entry.id   AF-A0A9D8RX59-F1
#
_cell.length_a   1.000
_cell.length_b   1.000
_cell.length_c   1.000
_cell.angle_alpha   90.00
_cell.angle_beta   90.00
_cell.angle_gamma   90.00
#
_symmetry.space_group_name_H-M   'P 1'
#
loop_
_entity.id
_entity.type
_entity.pdbx_description
1 polymer ?
#
loop_
_entity_poly.entity_id
_entity_poly.type
_entity_poly.pdbx_seq_one_letter_code
_entity_poly.pdbx_strand_id
1 'polypeptide(L)'
;IPDKLGGKPVIGIASGAFTDVTEMETLVMGRNILAIYDGAFVGCTSLKRIYYPDAVYYVSNDSFDEASFSGVTDFYVNATMAPRYSTADGSFALKFARLLSTSHKPRIIVLAGSSAFQGLSTEYLEALLDGEYAVVNFGTTRTTQGYIYLEAMKYYADSDDVILYAPENSIYMFGEPTLYWKTLRDLEGMYNLFRVIDASAYENLLGAFREYNTGEALDPDYPLYEANTSPRYKRIPQSYGDQTLRSNMNEYGEYQLEKRADYAEDMPEGTFKDVYEITLNEYVKSIKEGAFSTANPALEDWQTSEKWCKFTDARYKDNMNRAIEAAKESGAKVYFSFCPVDADEICTEAFPAIGEWISAYDRLILDTYSFDGNLGSSGDYIFAHQYFYDNAFHPNDYGRVWRTYRMYRDLAELFGIDNPHNFNSVGFNYEGCLFDPVVNGIPLYTVPWLEQ
;
A
#
# COMPACT_ATOMS: atom_id res chain seq x y z
N ILE A 1 26.94 1.57 -21.21
CA ILE A 1 26.99 2.96 -21.72
C ILE A 1 27.81 3.80 -20.75
N PRO A 2 28.91 4.44 -21.21
CA PRO A 2 29.85 5.12 -20.32
C PRO A 2 29.31 6.47 -19.81
N ASP A 3 29.81 6.94 -18.67
CA ASP A 3 29.50 8.27 -18.13
C ASP A 3 30.01 9.41 -19.02
N LYS A 4 31.11 9.17 -19.75
CA LYS A 4 31.77 10.14 -20.64
C LYS A 4 32.21 9.50 -21.95
N LEU A 5 32.15 10.27 -23.03
CA LEU A 5 32.70 9.93 -24.34
C LEU A 5 33.40 11.17 -24.90
N GLY A 6 34.67 11.04 -25.32
CA GLY A 6 35.46 12.18 -25.81
C GLY A 6 35.62 13.32 -24.79
N GLY A 7 35.67 12.97 -23.49
CA GLY A 7 35.76 13.95 -22.39
C GLY A 7 34.45 14.65 -22.03
N LYS A 8 33.36 14.43 -22.78
CA LYS A 8 32.05 15.03 -22.52
C LYS A 8 31.10 14.04 -21.83
N PRO A 9 30.20 14.49 -20.95
CA PRO A 9 29.20 13.61 -20.34
C PRO A 9 28.28 13.02 -21.41
N VAL A 10 27.96 11.72 -21.29
CA VAL A 10 26.91 11.09 -22.10
C VAL A 10 25.59 11.34 -21.40
N ILE A 11 24.72 12.15 -22.02
CA ILE A 11 23.47 12.62 -21.41
C ILE A 11 22.22 11.93 -21.95
N GLY A 12 22.34 11.17 -23.04
CA GLY A 12 21.18 10.48 -23.59
C GLY A 12 21.52 9.43 -24.63
N ILE A 13 20.51 8.66 -24.98
CA ILE A 13 20.56 7.51 -25.87
C ILE A 13 19.62 7.80 -27.03
N ALA A 14 20.19 8.00 -28.22
CA ALA A 14 19.44 8.40 -29.40
C ALA A 14 18.44 7.34 -29.86
N SER A 15 17.46 7.77 -30.65
CA SER A 15 16.49 6.88 -31.27
C SER A 15 17.20 5.80 -32.09
N GLY A 16 16.79 4.55 -31.88
CA GLY A 16 17.33 3.39 -32.57
C GLY A 16 18.78 3.00 -32.24
N ALA A 17 19.40 3.57 -31.19
CA ALA A 17 20.83 3.41 -30.94
C ALA A 17 21.28 1.95 -30.71
N PHE A 18 20.41 1.12 -30.14
CA PHE A 18 20.63 -0.30 -29.86
C PHE A 18 19.48 -1.18 -30.37
N THR A 19 18.82 -0.80 -31.47
CA THR A 19 17.79 -1.63 -32.08
C THR A 19 18.34 -2.99 -32.51
N ASP A 20 17.57 -4.06 -32.25
CA ASP A 20 17.85 -5.45 -32.62
C ASP A 20 19.18 -6.01 -32.07
N VAL A 21 19.66 -5.50 -30.93
CA VAL A 21 20.79 -6.10 -30.21
C VAL A 21 20.29 -7.30 -29.40
N THR A 22 19.93 -8.37 -30.09
CA THR A 22 19.27 -9.57 -29.54
C THR A 22 20.12 -10.35 -28.54
N GLU A 23 21.44 -10.14 -28.51
CA GLU A 23 22.37 -10.83 -27.61
C GLU A 23 22.58 -10.09 -26.27
N MET A 24 22.06 -8.87 -26.10
CA MET A 24 22.31 -8.06 -24.91
C MET A 24 21.50 -8.57 -23.72
N GLU A 25 22.15 -9.26 -22.78
CA GLU A 25 21.50 -9.72 -21.55
C GLU A 25 21.49 -8.67 -20.43
N THR A 26 22.45 -7.75 -20.43
CA THR A 26 22.61 -6.75 -19.37
C THR A 26 22.88 -5.37 -19.94
N LEU A 27 22.00 -4.41 -19.62
CA LEU A 27 22.15 -3.00 -19.94
C LEU A 27 22.67 -2.23 -18.71
N VAL A 28 23.92 -1.76 -18.79
CA VAL A 28 24.49 -0.84 -17.78
C VAL A 28 24.49 0.58 -18.31
N MET A 29 23.68 1.47 -17.72
CA MET A 29 23.64 2.88 -18.11
C MET A 29 24.50 3.75 -17.20
N GLY A 30 25.19 4.72 -17.81
CA GLY A 30 26.02 5.69 -17.08
C GLY A 30 25.16 6.64 -16.24
N ARG A 31 25.75 7.20 -15.19
CA ARG A 31 25.02 8.02 -14.20
C ARG A 31 24.48 9.34 -14.74
N ASN A 32 25.01 9.79 -15.89
CA ASN A 32 24.68 11.07 -16.50
C ASN A 32 23.53 10.97 -17.51
N ILE A 33 22.98 9.77 -17.77
CA ILE A 33 21.88 9.60 -18.72
C ILE A 33 20.63 10.28 -18.15
N LEU A 34 20.05 11.15 -18.98
CA LEU A 34 18.86 11.96 -18.69
C LEU A 34 17.72 11.65 -19.64
N ALA A 35 18.03 11.19 -20.86
CA ALA A 35 17.07 10.93 -21.92
C ALA A 35 17.35 9.61 -22.67
N ILE A 36 16.31 8.82 -22.87
CA ILE A 36 16.27 7.61 -23.70
C ILE A 36 15.17 7.87 -24.74
N TYR A 37 15.56 7.91 -26.02
CA TYR A 37 14.63 8.25 -27.10
C TYR A 37 13.99 7.01 -27.72
N ASP A 38 12.87 7.22 -28.42
CA ASP A 38 12.05 6.18 -29.02
C ASP A 38 12.87 5.19 -29.86
N GLY A 39 12.59 3.90 -29.71
CA GLY A 39 13.28 2.83 -30.42
C GLY A 39 14.68 2.51 -29.92
N ALA A 40 15.20 3.21 -28.90
CA ALA A 40 16.59 3.06 -28.44
C ALA A 40 16.99 1.60 -28.18
N PHE A 41 16.07 0.77 -27.67
CA PHE A 41 16.31 -0.63 -27.29
C PHE A 41 15.25 -1.60 -27.84
N VAL A 42 14.54 -1.25 -28.90
CA VAL A 42 13.57 -2.15 -29.56
C VAL A 42 14.27 -3.40 -30.08
N GLY A 43 13.66 -4.58 -29.91
CA GLY A 43 14.24 -5.86 -30.36
C GLY A 43 15.40 -6.41 -29.52
N CYS A 44 15.70 -5.83 -28.35
CA CYS A 44 16.67 -6.35 -27.38
C CYS A 44 16.11 -7.55 -26.58
N THR A 45 15.73 -8.62 -27.27
CA THR A 45 14.91 -9.72 -26.72
C THR A 45 15.59 -10.63 -25.68
N SER A 46 16.92 -10.58 -25.52
CA SER A 46 17.62 -11.31 -24.46
C SER A 46 17.83 -10.50 -23.18
N LEU A 47 17.33 -9.25 -23.12
CA LEU A 47 17.56 -8.36 -22.00
C LEU A 47 16.88 -8.88 -20.72
N LYS A 48 17.69 -9.20 -19.71
CA LYS A 48 17.24 -9.69 -18.41
C LYS A 48 17.49 -8.70 -17.28
N ARG A 49 18.51 -7.85 -17.44
CA ARG A 49 19.01 -6.97 -16.39
C ARG A 49 19.25 -5.55 -16.86
N ILE A 50 18.72 -4.59 -16.12
CA ILE A 50 18.95 -3.16 -16.35
C ILE A 50 19.55 -2.51 -15.10
N TYR A 51 20.61 -1.71 -15.27
CA TYR A 51 21.07 -0.73 -14.29
C TYR A 51 20.64 0.67 -14.75
N TYR A 52 19.58 1.17 -14.14
CA TYR A 52 18.85 2.37 -14.53
C TYR A 52 19.21 3.58 -13.66
N PRO A 53 19.71 4.70 -14.23
CA PRO A 53 19.95 5.92 -13.47
C PRO A 53 18.62 6.62 -13.13
N ASP A 54 18.42 6.94 -11.85
CA ASP A 54 17.17 7.52 -11.36
C ASP A 54 16.85 8.94 -11.86
N ALA A 55 17.80 9.59 -12.54
CA ALA A 55 17.69 10.94 -13.09
C ALA A 55 17.02 11.02 -14.48
N VAL A 56 16.71 9.88 -15.10
CA VAL A 56 16.10 9.86 -16.44
C VAL A 56 14.71 10.51 -16.38
N TYR A 57 14.58 11.65 -17.03
CA TYR A 57 13.32 12.42 -17.09
C TYR A 57 12.65 12.31 -18.45
N TYR A 58 13.32 11.69 -19.43
CA TYR A 58 12.75 11.41 -20.74
C TYR A 58 13.00 9.94 -21.09
N VAL A 59 11.93 9.16 -21.10
CA VAL A 59 11.85 7.78 -21.56
C VAL A 59 10.40 7.53 -21.93
N SER A 60 10.16 6.92 -23.09
CA SER A 60 8.84 6.53 -23.57
C SER A 60 8.67 5.02 -23.50
N ASN A 61 7.43 4.52 -23.53
CA ASN A 61 7.18 3.10 -23.73
C ASN A 61 7.74 2.61 -25.08
N ASP A 62 7.84 3.47 -26.09
CA ASP A 62 8.48 3.13 -27.37
C ASP A 62 10.02 3.02 -27.29
N SER A 63 10.64 3.42 -26.18
CA SER A 63 12.09 3.26 -26.00
C SER A 63 12.50 1.78 -25.88
N PHE A 64 11.61 0.93 -25.37
CA PHE A 64 11.74 -0.53 -25.26
C PHE A 64 10.42 -1.16 -25.69
N ASP A 65 10.41 -1.99 -26.74
CA ASP A 65 9.19 -2.75 -27.05
C ASP A 65 8.91 -3.85 -26.00
N GLU A 66 7.68 -4.37 -26.00
CA GLU A 66 7.24 -5.44 -25.10
C GLU A 66 8.20 -6.65 -25.11
N ALA A 67 8.68 -7.03 -26.29
CA ALA A 67 9.62 -8.14 -26.46
C ALA A 67 10.99 -7.89 -25.79
N SER A 68 11.40 -6.63 -25.65
CA SER A 68 12.65 -6.28 -24.96
C SER A 68 12.48 -6.12 -23.46
N PHE A 69 11.29 -5.73 -22.98
CA PHE A 69 11.08 -5.46 -21.56
C PHE A 69 10.49 -6.64 -20.79
N SER A 70 9.69 -7.50 -21.42
CA SER A 70 9.04 -8.66 -20.77
C SER A 70 10.02 -9.69 -20.19
N GLY A 71 11.27 -9.73 -20.68
CA GLY A 71 12.33 -10.58 -20.13
C GLY A 71 13.10 -9.97 -18.95
N VAL A 72 12.85 -8.69 -18.62
CA VAL A 72 13.59 -7.97 -17.59
C VAL A 72 13.05 -8.33 -16.21
N THR A 73 13.71 -9.27 -15.56
CA THR A 73 13.39 -9.66 -14.17
C THR A 73 14.22 -8.88 -13.16
N ASP A 74 15.44 -8.47 -13.53
CA ASP A 74 16.41 -7.82 -12.65
C ASP A 74 16.49 -6.30 -12.93
N PHE A 75 15.88 -5.46 -12.08
CA PHE A 75 15.95 -4.00 -12.23
C PHE A 75 16.72 -3.31 -11.10
N TYR A 76 17.89 -2.78 -11.41
CA TYR A 76 18.76 -2.09 -10.47
C TYR A 76 18.67 -0.59 -10.69
N VAL A 77 18.24 0.17 -9.68
CA VAL A 77 18.25 1.62 -9.76
C VAL A 77 19.57 2.15 -9.22
N ASN A 78 20.30 2.88 -10.05
CA ASN A 78 21.45 3.65 -9.64
C ASN A 78 20.99 5.05 -9.22
N ALA A 79 21.03 5.35 -7.93
CA ALA A 79 20.72 6.68 -7.42
C ALA A 79 21.85 7.66 -7.81
N THR A 80 21.58 8.55 -8.76
CA THR A 80 22.50 9.57 -9.24
C THR A 80 22.12 10.96 -8.74
N MET A 81 20.88 11.12 -8.27
CA MET A 81 20.37 12.33 -7.61
C MET A 81 20.26 12.16 -6.10
N ALA A 82 20.41 13.25 -5.36
CA ALA A 82 20.09 13.26 -3.94
C ALA A 82 18.58 13.01 -3.74
N PRO A 83 18.18 12.22 -2.75
CA PRO A 83 16.78 12.08 -2.38
C PRO A 83 16.21 13.43 -1.93
N ARG A 84 14.95 13.71 -2.26
CA ARG A 84 14.22 14.89 -1.79
C ARG A 84 13.63 14.66 -0.40
N TYR A 85 13.25 13.42 -0.11
CA TYR A 85 12.54 13.01 1.09
C TYR A 85 11.30 13.91 1.30
N SER A 86 10.16 13.58 0.67
CA SER A 86 8.89 14.33 0.88
C SER A 86 8.29 14.03 2.27
N THR A 87 7.60 15.00 2.89
CA THR A 87 7.22 14.94 4.31
C THR A 87 6.46 13.66 4.73
N ALA A 88 5.49 13.19 3.94
CA ALA A 88 4.76 11.95 4.23
C ALA A 88 5.47 10.70 3.66
N ASP A 89 5.98 10.79 2.42
CA ASP A 89 6.47 9.61 1.70
C ASP A 89 7.95 9.30 1.94
N GLY A 90 8.76 10.27 2.33
CA GLY A 90 10.16 10.05 2.71
C GLY A 90 10.32 9.23 4.00
N SER A 91 9.24 9.08 4.77
CA SER A 91 9.19 8.23 5.96
C SER A 91 9.41 6.75 5.64
N PHE A 92 9.20 6.35 4.39
CA PHE A 92 9.35 4.97 3.95
C PHE A 92 10.80 4.46 4.09
N ALA A 93 11.80 5.32 3.85
CA ALA A 93 13.19 4.97 4.14
C ALA A 93 13.45 4.77 5.66
N LEU A 94 12.68 5.40 6.54
CA LEU A 94 12.70 5.20 8.01
C LEU A 94 12.10 3.89 8.44
N LYS A 95 10.96 3.54 7.85
CA LYS A 95 10.34 2.24 8.06
C LYS A 95 11.23 1.11 7.55
N PHE A 96 11.90 1.31 6.41
CA PHE A 96 12.87 0.35 5.88
C PHE A 96 14.13 0.23 6.75
N ALA A 97 14.69 1.34 7.22
CA ALA A 97 15.80 1.30 8.18
C ALA A 97 15.41 0.58 9.48
N ARG A 98 14.18 0.83 9.97
CA ARG A 98 13.63 0.11 11.13
C ARG A 98 13.55 -1.38 10.86
N LEU A 99 12.95 -1.81 9.74
CA LEU A 99 12.84 -3.21 9.32
C LEU A 99 14.18 -3.95 9.39
N LEU A 100 15.24 -3.32 8.86
CA LEU A 100 16.58 -3.90 8.89
C LEU A 100 17.20 -3.89 10.29
N SER A 101 16.99 -2.83 11.07
CA SER A 101 17.57 -2.71 12.42
C SER A 101 16.92 -3.65 13.44
N THR A 102 15.66 -4.03 13.22
CA THR A 102 14.88 -4.88 14.13
C THR A 102 14.90 -6.36 13.75
N SER A 103 15.68 -6.77 12.73
CA SER A 103 15.75 -8.16 12.24
C SER A 103 16.33 -9.18 13.24
N HIS A 104 16.71 -8.75 14.43
CA HIS A 104 17.25 -9.60 15.49
C HIS A 104 16.18 -10.07 16.48
N LYS A 105 14.92 -9.68 16.28
CA LYS A 105 13.76 -10.07 17.10
C LYS A 105 12.52 -10.25 16.20
N PRO A 106 11.48 -10.97 16.66
CA PRO A 106 10.22 -11.10 15.93
C PRO A 106 9.61 -9.74 15.59
N ARG A 107 9.01 -9.61 14.40
CA ARG A 107 8.37 -8.37 13.96
C ARG A 107 6.89 -8.57 13.61
N ILE A 108 6.09 -7.55 13.89
CA ILE A 108 4.79 -7.34 13.26
C ILE A 108 4.99 -6.34 12.11
N ILE A 109 4.88 -6.80 10.87
CA ILE A 109 5.11 -5.98 9.69
C ILE A 109 3.75 -5.64 9.08
N VAL A 110 3.31 -4.39 9.22
CA VAL A 110 2.02 -3.92 8.67
C VAL A 110 2.25 -3.30 7.30
N LEU A 111 1.52 -3.75 6.28
CA LEU A 111 1.66 -3.30 4.89
C LEU A 111 0.35 -2.75 4.34
N ALA A 112 0.44 -1.74 3.47
CA ALA A 112 -0.68 -1.13 2.74
C ALA A 112 -1.69 -0.35 3.59
N GLY A 113 -2.48 0.51 2.94
CA GLY A 113 -3.58 1.24 3.57
C GLY A 113 -3.18 2.58 4.17
N SER A 114 -3.85 3.67 3.76
CA SER A 114 -3.71 4.96 4.45
C SER A 114 -4.29 4.92 5.85
N SER A 115 -5.27 4.07 6.06
CA SER A 115 -5.78 3.74 7.37
C SER A 115 -4.67 3.18 8.26
N ALA A 116 -3.77 2.30 7.78
CA ALA A 116 -2.65 1.82 8.59
C ALA A 116 -1.57 2.89 8.76
N PHE A 117 -1.31 3.67 7.70
CA PHE A 117 -0.35 4.78 7.70
C PHE A 117 -0.67 5.85 8.77
N GLN A 118 -1.96 6.12 8.96
CA GLN A 118 -2.47 7.21 9.79
C GLN A 118 -3.12 6.71 11.09
N GLY A 119 -3.71 5.52 11.06
CA GLY A 119 -4.63 5.03 12.08
C GLY A 119 -4.10 3.90 12.95
N LEU A 120 -2.80 3.60 12.88
CA LEU A 120 -2.14 2.69 13.82
C LEU A 120 -1.06 3.40 14.61
N SER A 121 -0.83 2.96 15.84
CA SER A 121 0.24 3.44 16.71
C SER A 121 1.25 2.33 16.95
N THR A 122 2.40 2.43 16.30
CA THR A 122 3.53 1.51 16.49
C THR A 122 3.95 1.43 17.96
N GLU A 123 4.13 2.58 18.61
CA GLU A 123 4.56 2.67 20.00
C GLU A 123 3.58 1.98 20.96
N TYR A 124 2.27 2.22 20.76
CA TYR A 124 1.25 1.62 21.62
C TYR A 124 1.12 0.12 21.39
N LEU A 125 1.20 -0.35 20.13
CA LEU A 125 1.16 -1.78 19.82
C LEU A 125 2.36 -2.52 20.42
N GLU A 126 3.57 -1.95 20.33
CA GLU A 126 4.75 -2.53 20.97
C GLU A 126 4.61 -2.60 22.49
N ALA A 127 4.04 -1.56 23.11
CA ALA A 127 3.78 -1.57 24.56
C ALA A 127 2.78 -2.65 24.96
N LEU A 128 1.69 -2.83 24.20
CA LEU A 128 0.70 -3.89 24.42
C LEU A 128 1.27 -5.30 24.19
N LEU A 129 2.29 -5.43 23.34
CA LEU A 129 3.03 -6.68 23.11
C LEU A 129 4.23 -6.85 24.06
N ASP A 130 4.28 -6.10 25.16
CA ASP A 130 5.36 -6.11 26.18
C ASP A 130 6.77 -5.92 25.60
N GLY A 131 6.87 -5.29 24.43
CA GLY A 131 8.12 -5.13 23.69
C GLY A 131 8.71 -6.44 23.18
N GLU A 132 7.97 -7.55 23.14
CA GLU A 132 8.43 -8.83 22.59
C GLU A 132 8.60 -8.75 21.07
N TYR A 133 7.68 -8.04 20.40
CA TYR A 133 7.72 -7.80 18.97
C TYR A 133 8.23 -6.39 18.66
N ALA A 134 8.88 -6.22 17.51
CA ALA A 134 9.06 -4.92 16.90
C ALA A 134 7.97 -4.70 15.84
N VAL A 135 7.31 -3.56 15.84
CA VAL A 135 6.28 -3.20 14.86
C VAL A 135 6.92 -2.33 13.78
N VAL A 136 6.69 -2.68 12.53
CA VAL A 136 7.14 -1.92 11.36
C VAL A 136 5.95 -1.63 10.47
N ASN A 137 5.48 -0.39 10.51
CA ASN A 137 4.26 0.03 9.82
C ASN A 137 4.56 0.68 8.46
N PHE A 138 4.55 -0.12 7.39
CA PHE A 138 4.56 0.33 5.98
C PHE A 138 3.16 0.61 5.43
N GLY A 139 2.23 1.10 6.25
CA GLY A 139 1.00 1.72 5.76
C GLY A 139 1.34 2.75 4.67
N THR A 140 0.57 2.73 3.59
CA THR A 140 0.81 3.51 2.38
C THR A 140 -0.21 4.63 2.23
N THR A 141 0.05 5.67 1.44
CA THR A 141 -1.00 6.67 1.15
C THR A 141 -1.83 6.22 -0.06
N ARG A 142 -3.01 6.84 -0.27
CA ARG A 142 -3.93 6.55 -1.38
C ARG A 142 -3.18 6.36 -2.72
N THR A 143 -3.50 5.34 -3.50
CA THR A 143 -2.86 4.99 -4.80
C THR A 143 -1.42 4.49 -4.79
N THR A 144 -0.79 4.34 -3.63
CA THR A 144 0.45 3.56 -3.52
C THR A 144 0.15 2.07 -3.51
N GLN A 145 0.91 1.31 -4.28
CA GLN A 145 0.79 -0.14 -4.33
C GLN A 145 1.32 -0.80 -3.06
N GLY A 146 0.47 -1.54 -2.36
CA GLY A 146 0.87 -2.28 -1.16
C GLY A 146 1.62 -3.57 -1.47
N TYR A 147 1.22 -4.27 -2.54
CA TYR A 147 1.68 -5.63 -2.80
C TYR A 147 3.13 -5.73 -3.30
N ILE A 148 3.70 -4.65 -3.84
CA ILE A 148 5.14 -4.58 -4.17
C ILE A 148 6.01 -4.70 -2.90
N TYR A 149 5.55 -4.12 -1.79
CA TYR A 149 6.21 -4.27 -0.48
C TYR A 149 6.01 -5.68 0.06
N LEU A 150 4.83 -6.26 -0.14
CA LEU A 150 4.54 -7.64 0.25
C LEU A 150 5.44 -8.63 -0.48
N GLU A 151 5.58 -8.51 -1.81
CA GLU A 151 6.53 -9.33 -2.58
C GLU A 151 7.96 -9.21 -2.06
N ALA A 152 8.40 -7.99 -1.74
CA ALA A 152 9.73 -7.75 -1.21
C ALA A 152 9.97 -8.42 0.16
N MET A 153 8.92 -8.72 0.94
CA MET A 153 9.07 -9.38 2.25
C MET A 153 9.68 -10.77 2.14
N LYS A 154 9.63 -11.42 0.97
CA LYS A 154 10.41 -12.63 0.67
C LYS A 154 11.87 -12.54 1.12
N TYR A 155 12.46 -11.35 1.06
CA TYR A 155 13.89 -11.13 1.33
C TYR A 155 14.17 -10.35 2.62
N TYR A 156 13.14 -9.79 3.26
CA TYR A 156 13.31 -8.88 4.39
C TYR A 156 12.54 -9.28 5.66
N ALA A 157 11.60 -10.22 5.54
CA ALA A 157 10.97 -10.90 6.66
C ALA A 157 11.69 -12.23 6.96
N ASP A 158 11.43 -12.77 8.13
CA ASP A 158 11.96 -14.03 8.66
C ASP A 158 10.81 -14.89 9.22
N SER A 159 11.09 -16.16 9.54
CA SER A 159 10.06 -17.12 9.98
C SER A 159 9.32 -16.76 11.26
N ASP A 160 9.91 -15.90 12.09
CA ASP A 160 9.33 -15.46 13.36
C ASP A 160 8.46 -14.19 13.20
N ASP A 161 8.41 -13.63 11.99
CA ASP A 161 7.59 -12.46 11.71
C ASP A 161 6.14 -12.79 11.40
N VAL A 162 5.29 -11.82 11.67
CA VAL A 162 3.89 -11.79 11.24
C VAL A 162 3.68 -10.59 10.34
N ILE A 163 3.29 -10.86 9.11
CA ILE A 163 2.96 -9.84 8.12
C ILE A 163 1.45 -9.62 8.13
N LEU A 164 1.03 -8.39 8.36
CA LEU A 164 -0.35 -7.95 8.34
C LEU A 164 -0.57 -7.10 7.09
N TYR A 165 -1.29 -7.64 6.11
CA TYR A 165 -1.70 -6.87 4.95
C TYR A 165 -3.00 -6.12 5.29
N ALA A 166 -2.92 -4.79 5.45
CA ALA A 166 -3.98 -3.94 5.99
C ALA A 166 -4.54 -2.93 4.97
N PRO A 167 -5.04 -3.39 3.80
CA PRO A 167 -5.45 -2.50 2.72
C PRO A 167 -6.78 -1.79 3.01
N GLU A 168 -6.98 -0.67 2.33
CA GLU A 168 -8.32 -0.16 2.04
C GLU A 168 -8.84 -0.83 0.76
N ASN A 169 -10.16 -0.86 0.59
CA ASN A 169 -10.81 -1.51 -0.55
C ASN A 169 -10.56 -0.73 -1.86
N SER A 170 -9.38 -0.93 -2.46
CA SER A 170 -8.95 -0.23 -3.67
C SER A 170 -8.03 -1.11 -4.50
N ILE A 171 -8.20 -1.15 -5.83
CA ILE A 171 -7.33 -1.95 -6.73
C ILE A 171 -5.85 -1.59 -6.58
N TYR A 172 -5.52 -0.35 -6.23
CA TYR A 172 -4.15 0.07 -5.96
C TYR A 172 -3.49 -0.77 -4.88
N MET A 173 -4.26 -1.18 -3.87
CA MET A 173 -3.81 -2.01 -2.76
C MET A 173 -4.10 -3.50 -2.99
N PHE A 174 -4.71 -3.87 -4.10
CA PHE A 174 -4.99 -5.26 -4.45
C PHE A 174 -4.46 -5.55 -5.85
N GLY A 175 -3.15 -5.78 -5.96
CA GLY A 175 -2.53 -6.35 -7.16
C GLY A 175 -2.49 -5.50 -8.44
N GLU A 176 -2.73 -4.18 -8.38
CA GLU A 176 -2.56 -3.27 -9.53
C GLU A 176 -1.10 -3.25 -10.04
N PRO A 177 -0.77 -3.84 -11.21
CA PRO A 177 0.60 -3.94 -11.71
C PRO A 177 1.23 -2.60 -12.13
N THR A 178 0.42 -1.58 -12.41
CA THR A 178 0.88 -0.31 -12.98
C THR A 178 1.60 0.55 -11.96
N LEU A 179 2.91 0.73 -12.11
CA LEU A 179 3.67 1.65 -11.26
C LEU A 179 3.36 3.11 -11.60
N TYR A 180 3.30 3.96 -10.58
CA TYR A 180 3.07 5.40 -10.72
C TYR A 180 4.21 6.19 -10.08
N TRP A 181 4.35 7.48 -10.42
CA TRP A 181 5.29 8.40 -9.78
C TRP A 181 5.30 8.36 -8.25
N LYS A 182 4.15 8.05 -7.64
CA LYS A 182 3.98 7.98 -6.20
C LYS A 182 4.70 6.78 -5.59
N THR A 183 4.71 5.63 -6.26
CA THR A 183 5.53 4.47 -5.86
C THR A 183 7.00 4.85 -5.84
N LEU A 184 7.48 5.61 -6.84
CA LEU A 184 8.89 6.06 -6.90
C LEU A 184 9.21 7.11 -5.84
N ARG A 185 8.22 7.92 -5.47
CA ARG A 185 8.33 8.89 -4.37
C ARG A 185 8.49 8.19 -3.02
N ASP A 186 7.71 7.15 -2.77
CA ASP A 186 7.77 6.36 -1.53
C ASP A 186 9.08 5.57 -1.45
N LEU A 187 9.57 5.06 -2.58
CA LEU A 187 10.84 4.35 -2.67
C LEU A 187 12.08 5.27 -2.76
N GLU A 188 11.89 6.60 -2.75
CA GLU A 188 12.98 7.58 -2.81
C GLU A 188 13.86 7.46 -1.55
N GLY A 189 15.00 6.77 -1.68
CA GLY A 189 15.90 6.47 -0.57
C GLY A 189 16.00 4.98 -0.23
N MET A 190 15.21 4.13 -0.87
CA MET A 190 15.26 2.68 -0.71
C MET A 190 15.06 1.90 -2.02
N TYR A 191 15.66 2.36 -3.12
CA TYR A 191 15.55 1.68 -4.40
C TYR A 191 16.06 0.22 -4.43
N ASN A 192 16.69 -0.25 -3.35
CA ASN A 192 17.00 -1.66 -3.15
C ASN A 192 15.77 -2.57 -3.24
N LEU A 193 14.54 -2.03 -3.07
CA LEU A 193 13.33 -2.80 -3.27
C LEU A 193 13.20 -3.31 -4.72
N PHE A 194 13.59 -2.51 -5.72
CA PHE A 194 13.55 -2.93 -7.14
C PHE A 194 14.49 -4.09 -7.46
N ARG A 195 15.52 -4.32 -6.63
CA ARG A 195 16.45 -5.45 -6.79
C ARG A 195 15.81 -6.80 -6.47
N VAL A 196 14.76 -6.80 -5.65
CA VAL A 196 14.23 -8.03 -5.04
C VAL A 196 12.84 -8.41 -5.56
N ILE A 197 12.24 -7.57 -6.40
CA ILE A 197 10.97 -7.86 -7.07
C ILE A 197 11.22 -8.31 -8.51
N ASP A 198 10.29 -9.06 -9.06
CA ASP A 198 10.28 -9.38 -10.49
C ASP A 198 9.75 -8.18 -11.29
N ALA A 199 10.65 -7.42 -11.90
CA ALA A 199 10.29 -6.20 -12.65
C ALA A 199 9.38 -6.47 -13.86
N SER A 200 9.36 -7.70 -14.39
CA SER A 200 8.50 -8.08 -15.53
C SER A 200 7.03 -8.19 -15.15
N ALA A 201 6.74 -8.32 -13.84
CA ALA A 201 5.38 -8.38 -13.31
C ALA A 201 4.74 -6.99 -13.12
N TYR A 202 5.45 -5.91 -13.49
CA TYR A 202 5.01 -4.53 -13.28
C TYR A 202 4.94 -3.77 -14.59
N GLU A 203 3.90 -2.96 -14.72
CA GLU A 203 3.65 -2.11 -15.87
C GLU A 203 4.13 -0.67 -15.58
N ASN A 204 4.39 0.10 -16.63
CA ASN A 204 4.77 1.52 -16.54
C ASN A 204 6.03 1.81 -15.68
N LEU A 205 6.91 0.84 -15.40
CA LEU A 205 8.10 1.05 -14.56
C LEU A 205 8.97 2.23 -15.01
N LEU A 206 9.29 2.30 -16.30
CA LEU A 206 10.09 3.38 -16.87
C LEU A 206 9.33 4.72 -16.90
N GLY A 207 8.04 4.68 -17.24
CA GLY A 207 7.17 5.85 -17.24
C GLY A 207 7.00 6.45 -15.85
N ALA A 208 6.94 5.63 -14.81
CA ALA A 208 6.82 6.07 -13.43
C ALA A 208 8.06 6.84 -12.94
N PHE A 209 9.28 6.46 -13.36
CA PHE A 209 10.49 7.28 -13.15
C PHE A 209 10.39 8.64 -13.85
N ARG A 210 9.92 8.64 -15.10
CA ARG A 210 9.73 9.85 -15.90
C ARG A 210 8.73 10.80 -15.25
N GLU A 211 7.57 10.30 -14.85
CA GLU A 211 6.52 11.07 -14.17
C GLU A 211 7.05 11.64 -12.85
N TYR A 212 7.77 10.84 -12.05
CA TYR A 212 8.36 11.26 -10.80
C TYR A 212 9.36 12.41 -11.00
N ASN A 213 10.18 12.31 -12.04
CA ASN A 213 11.18 13.34 -12.36
C ASN A 213 10.56 14.61 -12.96
N THR A 214 9.58 14.49 -13.85
CA THR A 214 9.03 15.62 -14.63
C THR A 214 7.84 16.32 -13.99
N GLY A 215 7.03 15.61 -13.19
CA GLY A 215 5.74 16.12 -12.71
C GLY A 215 4.59 16.00 -13.71
N GLU A 216 4.77 15.32 -14.84
CA GLU A 216 3.81 15.32 -15.96
C GLU A 216 3.43 13.90 -16.38
N ALA A 217 2.12 13.62 -16.49
CA ALA A 217 1.63 12.50 -17.29
C ALA A 217 1.87 12.83 -18.76
N LEU A 218 2.43 11.90 -19.52
CA LEU A 218 2.47 12.02 -20.98
C LEU A 218 1.78 10.86 -21.70
N ASP A 219 1.63 9.72 -21.04
CA ASP A 219 0.95 8.59 -21.64
C ASP A 219 -0.55 8.69 -21.39
N PRO A 220 -1.39 8.88 -22.43
CA PRO A 220 -2.85 8.85 -22.26
C PRO A 220 -3.36 7.50 -21.75
N ASP A 221 -2.60 6.41 -21.94
CA ASP A 221 -2.92 5.08 -21.41
C ASP A 221 -2.60 4.98 -19.91
N TYR A 222 -1.73 5.84 -19.37
CA TYR A 222 -1.37 5.93 -17.94
C TYR A 222 -1.46 7.37 -17.40
N PRO A 223 -2.66 7.95 -17.32
CA PRO A 223 -2.83 9.31 -16.83
C PRO A 223 -2.47 9.41 -15.34
N LEU A 224 -1.88 10.54 -14.94
CA LEU A 224 -1.65 10.85 -13.53
C LEU A 224 -3.00 10.83 -12.79
N TYR A 225 -3.13 9.93 -11.82
CA TYR A 225 -4.34 9.84 -11.00
C TYR A 225 -4.61 11.12 -10.18
N GLU A 226 -3.54 11.81 -9.82
CA GLU A 226 -3.55 13.09 -9.11
C GLU A 226 -2.44 13.99 -9.68
N ALA A 227 -2.64 15.31 -9.65
CA ALA A 227 -1.65 16.25 -10.14
C ALA A 227 -0.33 16.09 -9.36
N ASN A 228 0.75 15.73 -10.07
CA ASN A 228 2.10 15.76 -9.50
C ASN A 228 2.59 17.21 -9.43
N THR A 229 2.19 17.91 -8.38
CA THR A 229 2.44 19.35 -8.20
C THR A 229 3.90 19.71 -7.88
N SER A 230 4.83 18.75 -7.85
CA SER A 230 6.22 18.99 -7.47
C SER A 230 7.21 18.10 -8.24
N PRO A 231 7.67 18.52 -9.44
CA PRO A 231 8.73 17.83 -10.19
C PRO A 231 10.02 17.65 -9.39
N ARG A 232 10.74 16.52 -9.55
CA ARG A 232 12.01 16.23 -8.82
C ARG A 232 13.08 17.28 -9.00
N TYR A 233 13.17 17.86 -10.19
CA TYR A 233 14.15 18.90 -10.49
C TYR A 233 13.85 20.28 -9.87
N LYS A 234 12.66 20.51 -9.26
CA LYS A 234 12.24 21.84 -8.74
C LYS A 234 12.36 22.01 -7.21
N ARG A 235 12.74 20.99 -6.44
CA ARG A 235 12.83 21.07 -4.96
C ARG A 235 14.26 20.96 -4.44
N ILE A 236 14.52 21.58 -3.29
CA ILE A 236 15.81 21.57 -2.58
C ILE A 236 16.03 20.17 -1.95
N PRO A 237 17.17 19.51 -2.16
CA PRO A 237 17.52 18.28 -1.45
C PRO A 237 17.48 18.49 0.06
N GLN A 238 16.83 17.59 0.80
CA GLN A 238 16.82 17.62 2.25
C GLN A 238 17.71 16.48 2.78
N SER A 239 18.30 16.66 3.96
CA SER A 239 18.93 15.54 4.63
C SER A 239 17.84 14.66 5.25
N TYR A 240 18.09 13.36 5.33
CA TYR A 240 17.14 12.40 5.88
C TYR A 240 16.69 12.75 7.32
N GLY A 241 17.59 13.27 8.15
CA GLY A 241 17.27 13.72 9.51
C GLY A 241 16.33 14.94 9.56
N ASP A 242 16.32 15.77 8.52
CA ASP A 242 15.44 16.95 8.47
C ASP A 242 13.96 16.56 8.37
N GLN A 243 13.63 15.35 7.89
CA GLN A 243 12.26 14.87 7.81
C GLN A 243 11.60 14.81 9.17
N THR A 244 12.26 14.19 10.15
CA THR A 244 11.76 14.06 11.53
C THR A 244 11.47 15.40 12.19
N LEU A 245 12.09 16.49 11.70
CA LEU A 245 11.95 17.85 12.21
C LEU A 245 10.98 18.72 11.39
N ARG A 246 10.57 18.28 10.19
CA ARG A 246 9.81 19.09 9.22
C ARG A 246 8.47 18.48 8.82
N SER A 247 8.18 17.26 9.26
CA SER A 247 6.93 16.62 8.98
C SER A 247 6.16 16.36 10.27
N ASN A 248 4.85 16.39 10.11
CA ASN A 248 3.85 15.81 10.99
C ASN A 248 4.07 14.29 11.11
N MET A 249 5.26 13.82 11.52
CA MET A 249 5.61 12.40 11.63
C MET A 249 6.28 12.14 12.97
N ASN A 250 6.01 10.98 13.58
CA ASN A 250 6.73 10.55 14.77
C ASN A 250 8.05 9.83 14.39
N GLU A 251 8.81 9.38 15.40
CA GLU A 251 10.08 8.67 15.21
C GLU A 251 9.96 7.33 14.47
N TYR A 252 8.75 6.77 14.37
CA TYR A 252 8.46 5.55 13.63
C TYR A 252 8.14 5.81 12.15
N GLY A 253 8.06 7.08 11.74
CA GLY A 253 7.63 7.46 10.40
C GLY A 253 6.13 7.28 10.20
N GLU A 254 5.32 7.46 11.23
CA GLU A 254 3.86 7.49 11.16
C GLU A 254 3.33 8.92 11.20
N TYR A 255 2.30 9.21 10.40
CA TYR A 255 1.75 10.55 10.27
C TYR A 255 0.95 10.98 11.50
N GLN A 256 1.30 12.17 12.01
CA GLN A 256 0.75 12.88 13.17
C GLN A 256 0.00 14.14 12.68
N LEU A 257 -1.30 14.04 12.45
CA LEU A 257 -2.10 15.23 12.11
C LEU A 257 -2.14 16.22 13.29
N GLU A 258 -1.70 17.47 13.08
CA GLU A 258 -1.67 18.52 14.13
C GLU A 258 -3.05 18.84 14.75
N LYS A 259 -4.16 18.47 14.08
CA LYS A 259 -5.55 18.71 14.53
C LYS A 259 -6.40 17.45 14.54
N ARG A 260 -5.84 16.31 14.95
CA ARG A 260 -6.56 15.02 14.97
C ARG A 260 -7.56 14.87 16.12
N ALA A 261 -7.65 15.84 17.02
CA ALA A 261 -8.58 15.83 18.15
C ALA A 261 -10.00 16.31 17.78
N ASP A 262 -10.18 16.89 16.59
CA ASP A 262 -11.46 17.42 16.13
C ASP A 262 -12.24 16.35 15.34
N TYR A 263 -13.47 16.09 15.78
CA TYR A 263 -14.47 15.29 15.06
C TYR A 263 -14.88 15.97 13.74
N ALA A 264 -15.12 15.20 12.69
CA ALA A 264 -15.71 15.71 11.46
C ALA A 264 -17.24 15.80 11.62
N GLU A 265 -17.78 16.97 11.96
CA GLU A 265 -19.24 17.18 12.04
C GLU A 265 -19.92 17.08 10.66
N ASP A 266 -19.20 17.36 9.57
CA ASP A 266 -19.72 17.43 8.21
C ASP A 266 -18.83 16.59 7.25
N MET A 267 -19.07 15.28 7.12
CA MET A 267 -18.48 14.51 6.02
C MET A 267 -19.17 14.86 4.69
N PRO A 268 -18.43 14.94 3.55
CA PRO A 268 -19.06 15.10 2.24
C PRO A 268 -19.97 13.89 1.96
N GLU A 269 -21.27 14.12 1.69
CA GLU A 269 -22.18 13.06 1.27
C GLU A 269 -21.64 12.30 0.04
N GLY A 270 -21.62 10.96 0.11
CA GLY A 270 -21.78 10.09 -1.07
C GLY A 270 -20.54 9.69 -1.87
N THR A 271 -19.46 9.20 -1.25
CA THR A 271 -18.39 8.49 -2.00
C THR A 271 -17.83 7.22 -1.36
N PHE A 272 -17.94 7.03 -0.04
CA PHE A 272 -17.29 5.91 0.66
C PHE A 272 -18.25 4.78 1.03
N LYS A 273 -19.50 5.13 1.41
CA LYS A 273 -20.66 4.23 1.44
C LYS A 273 -20.63 3.19 0.32
N ASP A 274 -20.41 3.66 -0.92
CA ASP A 274 -20.50 2.83 -2.13
C ASP A 274 -19.43 1.71 -2.19
N VAL A 275 -18.21 1.87 -1.68
CA VAL A 275 -17.14 0.88 -1.92
C VAL A 275 -17.27 -0.37 -1.02
N TYR A 276 -17.55 -0.15 0.27
CA TYR A 276 -17.82 -1.25 1.19
C TYR A 276 -19.18 -1.89 0.88
N GLU A 277 -20.17 -1.05 0.52
CA GLU A 277 -21.48 -1.48 0.05
C GLU A 277 -21.40 -2.34 -1.22
N ILE A 278 -20.69 -1.94 -2.28
CA ILE A 278 -20.54 -2.74 -3.52
C ILE A 278 -19.84 -4.06 -3.21
N THR A 279 -18.76 -4.04 -2.44
CA THR A 279 -17.98 -5.25 -2.15
C THR A 279 -18.79 -6.29 -1.38
N LEU A 280 -19.54 -5.86 -0.37
CA LEU A 280 -20.42 -6.73 0.40
C LEU A 280 -21.68 -7.13 -0.37
N ASN A 281 -22.30 -6.21 -1.13
CA ASN A 281 -23.53 -6.45 -1.89
C ASN A 281 -23.32 -7.41 -3.07
N GLU A 282 -22.26 -7.22 -3.85
CA GLU A 282 -22.00 -8.01 -5.06
C GLU A 282 -21.73 -9.48 -4.72
N TYR A 283 -20.98 -9.76 -3.65
CA TYR A 283 -20.73 -11.14 -3.24
C TYR A 283 -22.00 -11.84 -2.74
N VAL A 284 -22.80 -11.20 -1.86
CA VAL A 284 -24.05 -11.79 -1.36
C VAL A 284 -25.09 -11.97 -2.46
N LYS A 285 -25.21 -11.03 -3.41
CA LYS A 285 -26.07 -11.19 -4.60
C LYS A 285 -25.58 -12.34 -5.48
N SER A 286 -24.27 -12.46 -5.74
CA SER A 286 -23.71 -13.51 -6.58
C SER A 286 -23.95 -14.93 -6.05
N ILE A 287 -23.91 -15.13 -4.73
CA ILE A 287 -24.22 -16.42 -4.08
C ILE A 287 -25.71 -16.76 -4.24
N LYS A 288 -26.59 -15.77 -4.08
CA LYS A 288 -28.05 -15.96 -4.20
C LYS A 288 -28.49 -16.19 -5.65
N GLU A 289 -27.79 -15.59 -6.61
CA GLU A 289 -28.17 -15.61 -8.03
C GLU A 289 -27.36 -16.60 -8.88
N GLY A 290 -26.34 -17.26 -8.28
CA GLY A 290 -25.57 -18.32 -8.94
C GLY A 290 -24.63 -17.83 -10.06
N ALA A 291 -24.36 -16.53 -10.14
CA ALA A 291 -23.51 -15.93 -11.14
C ALA A 291 -22.71 -14.76 -10.54
N PHE A 292 -21.43 -14.99 -10.26
CA PHE A 292 -20.47 -13.90 -10.04
C PHE A 292 -20.15 -13.12 -11.34
N SER A 293 -20.72 -13.54 -12.49
CA SER A 293 -20.33 -13.05 -13.81
C SER A 293 -21.34 -12.13 -14.50
N THR A 294 -22.44 -11.72 -13.85
CA THR A 294 -23.40 -10.79 -14.47
C THR A 294 -23.80 -9.70 -13.49
N ALA A 295 -23.06 -8.59 -13.54
CA ALA A 295 -23.45 -7.33 -12.94
C ALA A 295 -24.92 -7.01 -13.28
N ASN A 296 -25.67 -6.56 -12.27
CA ASN A 296 -27.06 -6.14 -12.43
C ASN A 296 -27.13 -4.89 -13.35
N PRO A 297 -27.86 -4.94 -14.47
CA PRO A 297 -28.01 -3.79 -15.37
C PRO A 297 -28.67 -2.55 -14.74
N ALA A 298 -29.35 -2.69 -13.59
CA ALA A 298 -29.90 -1.55 -12.84
C ALA A 298 -28.83 -0.72 -12.11
N LEU A 299 -27.56 -1.14 -12.14
CA LEU A 299 -26.40 -0.39 -11.64
C LEU A 299 -25.63 0.35 -12.75
N GLU A 300 -26.16 0.40 -13.98
CA GLU A 300 -25.49 1.01 -15.15
C GLU A 300 -25.15 2.50 -15.01
N ASP A 301 -25.83 3.25 -14.12
CA ASP A 301 -25.54 4.68 -13.89
C ASP A 301 -24.35 4.93 -12.95
N TRP A 302 -23.88 3.90 -12.23
CA TRP A 302 -22.81 4.02 -11.21
C TRP A 302 -21.42 3.62 -11.74
N GLN A 303 -21.32 3.36 -13.05
CA GLN A 303 -20.12 2.91 -13.77
C GLN A 303 -19.02 3.97 -13.95
N THR A 304 -19.08 5.13 -13.30
CA THR A 304 -17.99 6.12 -13.42
C THR A 304 -16.81 5.88 -12.48
N SER A 305 -16.83 4.80 -11.68
CA SER A 305 -15.62 4.34 -11.01
C SER A 305 -15.37 2.84 -11.18
N GLU A 306 -15.09 2.42 -12.42
CA GLU A 306 -14.54 1.09 -12.79
C GLU A 306 -13.31 0.62 -11.95
N LYS A 307 -12.80 1.46 -11.04
CA LYS A 307 -11.58 1.25 -10.26
C LYS A 307 -11.79 0.71 -8.85
N TRP A 308 -12.99 0.76 -8.28
CA TRP A 308 -13.16 0.45 -6.84
C TRP A 308 -13.69 -0.96 -6.53
N CYS A 309 -14.22 -1.69 -7.52
CA CYS A 309 -14.67 -3.08 -7.34
C CYS A 309 -14.22 -4.00 -8.48
N LYS A 310 -12.91 -4.19 -8.57
CA LYS A 310 -12.25 -5.20 -9.42
C LYS A 310 -11.20 -6.03 -8.69
N PHE A 311 -11.02 -5.87 -7.38
CA PHE A 311 -9.93 -6.54 -6.67
C PHE A 311 -10.02 -8.08 -6.77
N THR A 312 -11.23 -8.63 -6.89
CA THR A 312 -11.47 -10.06 -7.14
C THR A 312 -11.23 -10.51 -8.59
N ASP A 313 -11.04 -9.60 -9.55
CA ASP A 313 -10.76 -9.98 -10.94
C ASP A 313 -9.44 -10.75 -11.03
N ALA A 314 -9.38 -11.71 -11.94
CA ALA A 314 -8.23 -12.60 -12.09
C ALA A 314 -6.90 -11.85 -12.20
N ARG A 315 -6.84 -10.76 -12.98
CA ARG A 315 -5.63 -9.94 -13.15
C ARG A 315 -5.04 -9.45 -11.81
N TYR A 316 -5.87 -8.81 -11.00
CA TYR A 316 -5.46 -8.21 -9.72
C TYR A 316 -5.23 -9.28 -8.66
N LYS A 317 -6.15 -10.24 -8.58
CA LYS A 317 -6.06 -11.38 -7.68
C LYS A 317 -4.78 -12.18 -7.88
N ASP A 318 -4.43 -12.52 -9.13
CA ASP A 318 -3.28 -13.36 -9.43
C ASP A 318 -1.97 -12.63 -9.09
N ASN A 319 -1.87 -11.33 -9.36
CA ASN A 319 -0.75 -10.49 -8.93
C ASN A 319 -0.62 -10.42 -7.40
N MET A 320 -1.73 -10.24 -6.70
CA MET A 320 -1.76 -10.19 -5.25
C MET A 320 -1.36 -11.54 -4.64
N ASN A 321 -1.89 -12.65 -5.15
CA ASN A 321 -1.55 -14.00 -4.70
C ASN A 321 -0.08 -14.33 -4.95
N ARG A 322 0.49 -13.91 -6.08
CA ARG A 322 1.93 -14.02 -6.35
C ARG A 322 2.75 -13.32 -5.25
N ALA A 323 2.36 -12.11 -4.84
CA ALA A 323 3.05 -11.38 -3.79
C ALA A 323 2.86 -12.01 -2.40
N ILE A 324 1.66 -12.50 -2.07
CA ILE A 324 1.39 -13.21 -0.81
C ILE A 324 2.24 -14.47 -0.70
N GLU A 325 2.28 -15.29 -1.76
CA GLU A 325 3.07 -16.51 -1.77
C GLU A 325 4.57 -16.22 -1.71
N ALA A 326 5.05 -15.18 -2.41
CA ALA A 326 6.43 -14.72 -2.29
C ALA A 326 6.78 -14.32 -0.84
N ALA A 327 5.89 -13.58 -0.16
CA ALA A 327 6.09 -13.22 1.24
C ALA A 327 6.18 -14.45 2.14
N LYS A 328 5.32 -15.46 1.94
CA LYS A 328 5.31 -16.72 2.71
C LYS A 328 6.58 -17.56 2.50
N GLU A 329 7.31 -17.39 1.39
CA GLU A 329 8.61 -18.04 1.18
C GLU A 329 9.68 -17.60 2.21
N SER A 330 9.51 -16.45 2.86
CA SER A 330 10.36 -16.04 4.00
C SER A 330 10.17 -16.91 5.25
N GLY A 331 9.09 -17.70 5.29
CA GLY A 331 8.62 -18.44 6.46
C GLY A 331 7.66 -17.67 7.35
N ALA A 332 7.51 -16.35 7.14
CA ALA A 332 6.58 -15.52 7.90
C ALA A 332 5.12 -15.94 7.65
N LYS A 333 4.27 -15.72 8.65
CA LYS A 333 2.82 -15.84 8.49
C LYS A 333 2.23 -14.56 7.91
N VAL A 334 1.34 -14.69 6.94
CA VAL A 334 0.76 -13.54 6.22
C VAL A 334 -0.75 -13.52 6.39
N TYR A 335 -1.23 -12.57 7.17
CA TYR A 335 -2.66 -12.40 7.47
C TYR A 335 -3.24 -11.17 6.78
N PHE A 336 -4.51 -11.26 6.43
CA PHE A 336 -5.30 -10.08 6.07
C PHE A 336 -5.75 -9.36 7.35
N SER A 337 -5.58 -8.04 7.41
CA SER A 337 -6.06 -7.19 8.49
C SER A 337 -7.04 -6.17 7.93
N PHE A 338 -8.15 -5.97 8.62
CA PHE A 338 -9.20 -5.07 8.13
C PHE A 338 -8.86 -3.60 8.39
N CYS A 339 -9.25 -2.74 7.47
CA CYS A 339 -9.32 -1.31 7.72
C CYS A 339 -10.54 -0.99 8.59
N PRO A 340 -10.48 0.05 9.44
CA PRO A 340 -11.65 0.51 10.17
C PRO A 340 -12.68 1.05 9.17
N VAL A 341 -13.95 0.80 9.44
CA VAL A 341 -15.08 1.27 8.64
C VAL A 341 -16.02 2.04 9.55
N ASP A 342 -16.45 3.20 9.09
CA ASP A 342 -17.46 3.98 9.78
C ASP A 342 -18.82 3.28 9.72
N ALA A 343 -19.43 3.07 10.89
CA ALA A 343 -20.73 2.44 11.04
C ALA A 343 -21.85 3.22 10.32
N ASP A 344 -21.74 4.54 10.21
CA ASP A 344 -22.74 5.39 9.55
C ASP A 344 -22.66 5.25 8.01
N GLU A 345 -21.53 4.78 7.50
CA GLU A 345 -21.32 4.51 6.07
C GLU A 345 -21.79 3.09 5.67
N ILE A 346 -22.27 2.29 6.62
CA ILE A 346 -22.88 0.98 6.33
C ILE A 346 -24.32 1.19 5.86
N CYS A 347 -24.68 0.59 4.73
CA CYS A 347 -26.01 0.71 4.15
C CYS A 347 -27.10 0.18 5.11
N THR A 348 -28.13 1.00 5.39
CA THR A 348 -29.24 0.68 6.31
C THR A 348 -30.02 -0.58 5.90
N GLU A 349 -30.04 -0.90 4.61
CA GLU A 349 -30.67 -2.11 4.07
C GLU A 349 -29.90 -3.39 4.40
N ALA A 350 -28.61 -3.30 4.71
CA ALA A 350 -27.79 -4.43 5.12
C ALA A 350 -27.99 -4.80 6.60
N PHE A 351 -28.49 -3.90 7.44
CA PHE A 351 -28.60 -4.11 8.90
C PHE A 351 -29.40 -5.34 9.32
N PRO A 352 -30.53 -5.70 8.68
CA PRO A 352 -31.27 -6.91 9.03
C PRO A 352 -30.47 -8.22 8.85
N ALA A 353 -29.39 -8.20 8.07
CA ALA A 353 -28.56 -9.37 7.76
C ALA A 353 -27.05 -9.13 8.00
N ILE A 354 -26.64 -8.03 8.64
CA ILE A 354 -25.24 -7.55 8.64
C ILE A 354 -24.22 -8.60 9.12
N GLY A 355 -24.60 -9.48 10.06
CA GLY A 355 -23.73 -10.59 10.50
C GLY A 355 -23.45 -11.63 9.41
N GLU A 356 -24.44 -11.96 8.57
CA GLU A 356 -24.24 -12.84 7.41
C GLU A 356 -23.29 -12.20 6.39
N TRP A 357 -23.34 -10.87 6.27
CA TRP A 357 -22.58 -10.08 5.32
C TRP A 357 -21.11 -9.94 5.73
N ILE A 358 -20.86 -9.63 6.99
CA ILE A 358 -19.53 -9.68 7.61
C ILE A 358 -18.90 -11.06 7.38
N SER A 359 -19.64 -12.12 7.74
CA SER A 359 -19.16 -13.50 7.54
C SER A 359 -18.92 -13.86 6.07
N ALA A 360 -19.67 -13.26 5.15
CA ALA A 360 -19.51 -13.48 3.72
C ALA A 360 -18.26 -12.75 3.18
N TYR A 361 -18.01 -11.51 3.60
CA TYR A 361 -16.83 -10.76 3.20
C TYR A 361 -15.53 -11.34 3.77
N ASP A 362 -15.53 -11.73 5.04
CA ASP A 362 -14.39 -12.39 5.67
C ASP A 362 -14.01 -13.67 4.91
N ARG A 363 -15.01 -14.46 4.47
CA ARG A 363 -14.80 -15.64 3.64
C ARG A 363 -14.36 -15.30 2.23
N LEU A 364 -14.96 -14.29 1.59
CA LEU A 364 -14.56 -13.84 0.25
C LEU A 364 -13.06 -13.55 0.19
N ILE A 365 -12.50 -12.89 1.20
CA ILE A 365 -11.07 -12.60 1.26
C ILE A 365 -10.25 -13.89 1.22
N LEU A 366 -10.60 -14.89 2.04
CA LEU A 366 -9.86 -16.16 2.13
C LEU A 366 -10.11 -17.09 0.94
N ASP A 367 -11.28 -17.02 0.33
CA ASP A 367 -11.61 -17.77 -0.90
C ASP A 367 -10.88 -17.19 -2.12
N THR A 368 -10.60 -15.88 -2.10
CA THR A 368 -9.98 -15.15 -3.21
C THR A 368 -8.45 -15.13 -3.11
N TYR A 369 -7.93 -14.97 -1.89
CA TYR A 369 -6.53 -14.69 -1.64
C TYR A 369 -5.86 -15.74 -0.75
N SER A 370 -4.56 -15.97 -0.99
CA SER A 370 -3.79 -17.06 -0.39
C SER A 370 -3.21 -16.73 0.99
N PHE A 371 -3.86 -15.82 1.73
CA PHE A 371 -3.49 -15.47 3.10
C PHE A 371 -3.55 -16.71 4.01
N ASP A 372 -2.74 -16.74 5.07
CA ASP A 372 -2.81 -17.79 6.10
C ASP A 372 -4.11 -17.70 6.93
N GLY A 373 -4.77 -16.53 6.91
CA GLY A 373 -6.05 -16.28 7.56
C GLY A 373 -6.37 -14.78 7.62
N ASN A 374 -7.53 -14.46 8.19
CA ASN A 374 -7.86 -13.10 8.62
C ASN A 374 -7.37 -12.90 10.05
N LEU A 375 -6.86 -11.72 10.35
CA LEU A 375 -6.61 -11.25 11.71
C LEU A 375 -7.90 -10.61 12.22
N GLY A 376 -8.66 -11.35 13.04
CA GLY A 376 -9.99 -10.96 13.50
C GLY A 376 -11.07 -11.07 12.41
N SER A 377 -12.18 -10.35 12.58
CA SER A 377 -13.29 -10.25 11.62
C SER A 377 -13.47 -8.81 11.13
N SER A 378 -13.95 -8.60 9.89
CA SER A 378 -14.28 -7.25 9.42
C SER A 378 -15.28 -6.53 10.32
N GLY A 379 -16.15 -7.26 11.00
CA GLY A 379 -17.11 -6.71 11.97
C GLY A 379 -16.45 -6.06 13.18
N ASP A 380 -15.28 -6.55 13.60
CA ASP A 380 -14.52 -6.00 14.73
C ASP A 380 -13.95 -4.60 14.43
N TYR A 381 -13.90 -4.23 13.16
CA TYR A 381 -13.34 -2.98 12.66
C TYR A 381 -14.42 -1.98 12.21
N ILE A 382 -15.70 -2.26 12.52
CA ILE A 382 -16.79 -1.29 12.35
C ILE A 382 -16.80 -0.36 13.58
N PHE A 383 -16.44 0.90 13.38
CA PHE A 383 -16.35 1.89 14.45
C PHE A 383 -17.42 2.95 14.32
N ALA A 384 -17.84 3.54 15.46
CA ALA A 384 -18.73 4.68 15.45
C ALA A 384 -18.09 5.89 14.75
N HIS A 385 -18.90 6.68 14.05
CA HIS A 385 -18.48 7.87 13.29
C HIS A 385 -17.55 8.82 14.06
N GLN A 386 -17.76 8.98 15.37
CA GLN A 386 -16.92 9.77 16.27
C GLN A 386 -15.44 9.34 16.37
N TYR A 387 -15.08 8.17 15.84
CA TYR A 387 -13.70 7.69 15.78
C TYR A 387 -12.96 8.16 14.52
N PHE A 388 -13.58 8.91 13.61
CA PHE A 388 -13.02 9.34 12.33
C PHE A 388 -12.83 10.87 12.27
N TYR A 389 -11.94 11.35 11.38
CA TYR A 389 -11.68 12.80 11.18
C TYR A 389 -11.87 13.30 9.74
N ASP A 390 -11.91 12.43 8.73
CA ASP A 390 -12.14 12.86 7.34
C ASP A 390 -13.11 11.96 6.57
N ASN A 391 -12.94 10.64 6.65
CA ASN A 391 -13.63 9.64 5.84
C ASN A 391 -13.84 8.33 6.60
N ALA A 392 -14.50 7.39 5.93
CA ALA A 392 -14.87 6.07 6.45
C ALA A 392 -13.71 5.17 6.91
N PHE A 393 -12.45 5.51 6.61
CA PHE A 393 -11.26 4.66 6.84
C PHE A 393 -10.17 5.31 7.69
N HIS A 394 -10.16 6.64 7.88
CA HIS A 394 -9.10 7.29 8.63
C HIS A 394 -9.56 7.73 10.02
N PRO A 395 -9.07 7.02 11.05
CA PRO A 395 -9.47 7.35 12.41
C PRO A 395 -8.78 8.61 12.92
N ASN A 396 -9.48 9.34 13.78
CA ASN A 396 -8.93 10.42 14.59
C ASN A 396 -7.98 9.87 15.68
N ASP A 397 -7.45 10.69 16.58
CA ASP A 397 -6.51 10.20 17.61
C ASP A 397 -7.13 9.11 18.50
N TYR A 398 -8.41 9.25 18.85
CA TYR A 398 -9.13 8.22 19.61
C TYR A 398 -9.30 6.93 18.82
N GLY A 399 -9.72 7.04 17.56
CA GLY A 399 -9.90 5.89 16.68
C GLY A 399 -8.59 5.18 16.39
N ARG A 400 -7.46 5.90 16.35
CA ARG A 400 -6.12 5.32 16.18
C ARG A 400 -5.75 4.45 17.37
N VAL A 401 -5.97 4.94 18.60
CA VAL A 401 -5.73 4.15 19.81
C VAL A 401 -6.67 2.94 19.84
N TRP A 402 -7.95 3.14 19.55
CA TRP A 402 -8.96 2.07 19.51
C TRP A 402 -8.63 0.99 18.48
N ARG A 403 -8.30 1.37 17.24
CA ARG A 403 -7.88 0.44 16.18
C ARG A 403 -6.65 -0.35 16.59
N THR A 404 -5.66 0.32 17.16
CA THR A 404 -4.41 -0.32 17.59
C THR A 404 -4.68 -1.35 18.67
N TYR A 405 -5.55 -1.04 19.63
CA TYR A 405 -5.97 -2.00 20.65
C TYR A 405 -6.78 -3.16 20.07
N ARG A 406 -7.69 -2.90 19.13
CA ARG A 406 -8.44 -3.97 18.45
C ARG A 406 -7.50 -4.94 17.73
N MET A 407 -6.53 -4.41 16.97
CA MET A 407 -5.50 -5.22 16.33
C MET A 407 -4.67 -6.01 17.34
N TYR A 408 -4.32 -5.41 18.47
CA TYR A 408 -3.66 -6.13 19.56
C TYR A 408 -4.51 -7.29 20.10
N ARG A 409 -5.83 -7.10 20.27
CA ARG A 409 -6.73 -8.16 20.73
C ARG A 409 -6.73 -9.34 19.77
N ASP A 410 -6.76 -9.08 18.47
CA ASP A 410 -6.72 -10.14 17.45
C ASP A 410 -5.36 -10.85 17.44
N LEU A 411 -4.26 -10.10 17.61
CA LEU A 411 -2.92 -10.68 17.73
C LEU A 411 -2.76 -11.52 19.00
N ALA A 412 -3.31 -11.06 20.12
CA ALA A 412 -3.27 -11.77 21.39
C ALA A 412 -4.03 -13.10 21.30
N GLU A 413 -5.17 -13.13 20.61
CA GLU A 413 -5.88 -14.37 20.31
C GLU A 413 -5.06 -15.28 19.39
N LEU A 414 -4.51 -14.73 18.31
CA LEU A 414 -3.65 -15.47 17.37
C LEU A 414 -2.43 -16.11 18.07
N PHE A 415 -1.82 -15.40 19.00
CA PHE A 415 -0.64 -15.84 19.75
C PHE A 415 -0.98 -16.68 20.99
N GLY A 416 -2.26 -16.77 21.36
CA GLY A 416 -2.69 -17.47 22.57
C GLY A 416 -2.16 -16.82 23.85
N ILE A 417 -2.11 -15.49 23.92
CA ILE A 417 -1.64 -14.75 25.10
C ILE A 417 -2.63 -14.95 26.25
N ASP A 418 -2.16 -15.55 27.34
CA ASP A 418 -2.91 -15.70 28.58
C ASP A 418 -2.98 -14.36 29.33
N ASN A 419 -4.21 -13.87 29.60
CA ASN A 419 -4.48 -12.57 30.24
C ASN A 419 -3.94 -11.37 29.44
N PRO A 420 -4.49 -11.12 28.23
CA PRO A 420 -4.11 -9.97 27.43
C PRO A 420 -4.35 -8.66 28.18
N HIS A 421 -3.50 -7.68 27.88
CA HIS A 421 -3.62 -6.30 28.33
C HIS A 421 -5.01 -5.74 28.05
N ASN A 422 -5.50 -4.91 28.97
CA ASN A 422 -6.72 -4.13 28.77
C ASN A 422 -6.36 -2.81 28.08
N PHE A 423 -7.35 -2.13 27.49
CA PHE A 423 -7.16 -0.88 26.74
C PHE A 423 -6.24 0.15 27.44
N ASN A 424 -6.43 0.36 28.74
CA ASN A 424 -5.69 1.37 29.50
C ASN A 424 -4.46 0.83 30.27
N SER A 425 -4.04 -0.43 30.08
CA SER A 425 -3.05 -1.06 30.96
C SER A 425 -1.62 -0.56 30.77
N VAL A 426 -1.29 0.00 29.60
CA VAL A 426 0.08 0.44 29.24
C VAL A 426 0.23 1.96 29.13
N GLY A 427 -0.68 2.73 29.73
CA GLY A 427 -0.49 4.18 29.96
C GLY A 427 -0.80 5.10 28.77
N PHE A 428 -1.31 4.58 27.66
CA PHE A 428 -1.86 5.38 26.56
C PHE A 428 -3.29 5.81 26.88
N ASN A 429 -3.44 6.78 27.79
CA ASN A 429 -4.74 7.39 28.09
C ASN A 429 -4.84 8.74 27.37
N TYR A 430 -5.77 8.85 26.42
CA TYR A 430 -6.22 10.17 25.94
C TYR A 430 -7.38 10.63 26.84
N GLU A 431 -7.19 11.77 27.52
CA GLU A 431 -8.27 12.43 28.28
C GLU A 431 -9.43 12.74 27.33
N GLY A 432 -10.57 12.05 27.48
CA GLY A 432 -11.71 12.19 26.57
C GLY A 432 -12.15 10.89 25.87
N CYS A 433 -11.46 9.76 26.09
CA CYS A 433 -11.90 8.39 25.74
C CYS A 433 -13.17 7.94 26.50
N LEU A 434 -14.15 8.84 26.69
CA LEU A 434 -15.37 8.64 27.48
C LEU A 434 -16.51 8.03 26.66
N PHE A 435 -16.31 7.72 25.38
CA PHE A 435 -17.34 7.07 24.61
C PHE A 435 -17.32 5.57 24.90
N ASP A 436 -18.11 5.20 25.91
CA ASP A 436 -18.75 3.89 25.91
C ASP A 436 -19.36 3.74 24.51
N PRO A 437 -18.98 2.72 23.73
CA PRO A 437 -19.05 2.84 22.29
C PRO A 437 -20.49 2.56 21.83
N VAL A 438 -21.41 3.48 22.06
CA VAL A 438 -22.85 3.26 21.89
C VAL A 438 -23.29 3.69 20.49
N VAL A 439 -23.63 2.75 19.60
CA VAL A 439 -24.29 3.03 18.31
C VAL A 439 -25.80 2.92 18.53
N ASN A 440 -26.57 4.00 18.32
CA ASN A 440 -28.03 4.01 18.47
C ASN A 440 -28.56 3.50 19.84
N GLY A 441 -27.87 3.76 20.94
CA GLY A 441 -28.26 3.29 22.28
C GLY A 441 -27.76 1.89 22.65
N ILE A 442 -26.93 1.25 21.81
CA ILE A 442 -26.33 -0.08 22.04
C ILE A 442 -24.80 0.06 22.21
N PRO A 443 -24.23 -0.21 23.39
CA PRO A 443 -22.77 -0.33 23.57
C PRO A 443 -22.16 -1.32 22.56
N LEU A 444 -21.00 -1.02 21.96
CA LEU A 444 -20.33 -1.81 20.89
C LEU A 444 -19.80 -3.14 21.46
N TYR A 445 -19.63 -3.26 22.78
CA TYR A 445 -19.41 -4.53 23.47
C TYR A 445 -20.69 -5.38 23.61
N THR A 446 -21.85 -4.80 23.35
CA THR A 446 -23.19 -5.39 23.53
C THR A 446 -23.98 -5.48 22.24
N VAL A 447 -23.33 -5.34 21.07
CA VAL A 447 -24.04 -5.68 19.84
C VAL A 447 -24.32 -7.19 19.88
N PRO A 448 -25.59 -7.63 19.82
CA PRO A 448 -26.00 -8.96 20.29
C PRO A 448 -25.36 -10.18 19.58
N TRP A 449 -24.55 -9.98 18.55
CA TRP A 449 -23.94 -11.06 17.75
C TRP A 449 -22.62 -11.59 18.31
N LEU A 450 -21.99 -10.95 19.31
CA LEU A 450 -20.78 -11.46 19.98
C LEU A 450 -21.08 -12.52 21.06
N GLU A 451 -22.36 -12.77 21.41
CA GLU A 451 -22.78 -13.76 22.41
C GLU A 451 -23.56 -14.98 21.86
N GLN A 452 -23.61 -15.18 20.53
CA GLN A 452 -24.15 -16.40 19.91
C GLN A 452 -23.07 -17.16 19.15
#